data_AF-A0A1S3NB52-F1
#
_entry.id   AF-A0A1S3NB52-F1
#
_cell.length_a   1.000
_cell.length_b   1.000
_cell.length_c   1.000
_cell.angle_alpha   90.00
_cell.angle_beta   90.00
_cell.angle_gamma   90.00
#
_symmetry.space_group_name_H-M   'P 1'
#
loop_
_entity.id
_entity.type
_entity.pdbx_description
1 polymer ?
#
loop_
_entity_poly.entity_id
_entity_poly.type
_entity_poly.pdbx_seq_one_letter_code
_entity_poly.pdbx_strand_id
1 'polypeptide(L)'
;DCFEDAYDRIPVAGKMDLKTSIEECSMALNLVLNNKFSEALDLLKPWWKDSMYHALGYSSILVMQAAMTFEHRDIQTAMAVIKEALTTCQRFRKRNSVVESISSLVTKQSNDHLREEEMHAEICYAECLLQKATLTFVQVKYPNPNLPQVKYPNSNLPQVKYPNPNLPQ
;
A
#
# COMPACT_ATOMS: atom_id res chain seq x y z
N ASP A 1 25.30 32.13 40.69
CA ASP A 1 25.98 31.75 39.43
C ASP A 1 26.14 30.25 39.32
N CYS A 2 25.14 29.57 38.75
CA CYS A 2 25.37 28.33 38.04
C CYS A 2 24.35 28.32 36.92
N PHE A 3 24.86 28.60 35.72
CA PHE A 3 24.07 28.83 34.53
C PHE A 3 23.24 27.59 34.18
N GLU A 4 22.02 27.89 33.77
CA GLU A 4 20.97 26.99 33.34
C GLU A 4 21.25 26.64 31.88
N ASP A 5 21.86 25.49 31.62
CA ASP A 5 22.16 25.03 30.26
C ASP A 5 20.88 24.48 29.62
N ALA A 6 20.07 25.43 29.13
CA ALA A 6 18.86 25.18 28.36
C ALA A 6 19.18 24.72 26.93
N TYR A 7 18.65 23.54 26.58
CA TYR A 7 18.20 23.13 25.24
C TYR A 7 19.14 23.38 24.04
N ASP A 8 20.06 22.44 23.78
CA ASP A 8 20.73 22.28 22.49
C ASP A 8 20.27 21.04 21.69
N ARG A 9 19.10 20.47 22.03
CA ARG A 9 18.43 19.51 21.15
C ARG A 9 17.17 20.14 20.61
N ILE A 10 17.32 20.87 19.51
CA ILE A 10 16.23 21.03 18.53
C ILE A 10 15.78 19.59 18.23
N PRO A 11 14.53 19.19 18.55
CA PRO A 11 14.05 17.87 18.16
C PRO A 11 14.06 17.88 16.63
N VAL A 12 15.02 17.16 16.04
CA VAL A 12 14.95 16.77 14.64
C VAL A 12 13.57 16.13 14.50
N ALA A 13 12.71 16.69 13.64
CA ALA A 13 11.35 16.18 13.44
C ALA A 13 11.39 14.64 13.44
N GLY A 14 10.78 14.03 14.45
CA GLY A 14 11.00 12.63 14.76
C GLY A 14 10.68 11.77 13.55
N LYS A 15 11.60 10.88 13.17
CA LYS A 15 11.30 9.83 12.20
C LYS A 15 10.09 9.07 12.73
N MET A 16 9.03 8.94 11.92
CA MET A 16 7.83 8.17 12.27
C MET A 16 8.22 6.74 12.68
N ASP A 17 7.87 6.34 13.91
CA ASP A 17 8.13 4.99 14.41
C ASP A 17 6.99 4.03 14.05
N LEU A 18 7.30 2.72 14.09
CA LEU A 18 6.38 1.68 13.70
C LEU A 18 5.09 1.69 14.54
N LYS A 19 5.20 1.85 15.86
CA LYS A 19 4.07 1.77 16.77
C LYS A 19 3.08 2.91 16.51
N THR A 20 3.57 4.15 16.46
CA THR A 20 2.71 5.30 16.15
C THR A 20 2.07 5.16 14.78
N SER A 21 2.78 4.63 13.78
CA SER A 21 2.19 4.41 12.46
C SER A 21 1.05 3.39 12.43
N ILE A 22 1.12 2.34 13.26
CA ILE A 22 0.05 1.35 13.41
C ILE A 22 -1.16 1.99 14.10
N GLU A 23 -0.91 2.76 15.17
CA GLU A 23 -1.95 3.46 15.92
C GLU A 23 -2.71 4.47 15.04
N GLU A 24 -1.99 5.32 14.31
CA GLU A 24 -2.59 6.31 13.37
C GLU A 24 -3.34 5.60 12.23
N CYS A 25 -2.81 4.51 11.69
CA CYS A 25 -3.52 3.73 10.67
C CYS A 25 -4.80 3.07 11.22
N SER A 26 -4.79 2.65 12.48
CA SER A 26 -5.96 2.08 13.16
C SER A 26 -7.03 3.16 13.41
N MET A 27 -6.62 4.37 13.75
CA MET A 27 -7.51 5.54 13.83
C MET A 27 -8.10 5.87 12.45
N ALA A 28 -7.31 5.86 11.39
CA ALA A 28 -7.80 6.08 10.03
C ALA A 28 -8.83 5.02 9.61
N LEU A 29 -8.61 3.75 9.96
CA LEU A 29 -9.59 2.69 9.73
C LEU A 29 -10.91 2.97 10.46
N ASN A 30 -10.85 3.39 11.72
CA ASN A 30 -12.06 3.77 12.47
C ASN A 30 -12.79 4.95 11.81
N LEU A 31 -12.06 5.95 11.29
CA LEU A 31 -12.66 7.05 10.55
C LEU A 31 -13.36 6.55 9.27
N VAL A 32 -12.72 5.68 8.49
CA VAL A 32 -13.32 5.04 7.30
C VAL A 32 -14.60 4.28 7.66
N LEU A 33 -14.59 3.47 8.72
CA LEU A 33 -15.75 2.71 9.19
C LEU A 33 -16.91 3.61 9.65
N ASN A 34 -16.60 4.84 10.07
CA ASN A 34 -17.58 5.87 10.39
C ASN A 34 -17.91 6.80 9.21
N ASN A 35 -17.58 6.40 7.97
CA ASN A 35 -17.78 7.16 6.73
C ASN A 35 -17.04 8.51 6.68
N LYS A 36 -16.02 8.70 7.50
CA LYS A 36 -15.19 9.92 7.56
C LYS A 36 -13.93 9.77 6.71
N PHE A 37 -14.11 9.51 5.42
CA PHE A 37 -13.01 9.25 4.48
C PHE A 37 -12.03 10.42 4.37
N SER A 38 -12.52 11.66 4.33
CA SER A 38 -11.65 12.85 4.23
C SER A 38 -10.77 13.01 5.47
N GLU A 39 -11.34 12.87 6.67
CA GLU A 39 -10.57 12.92 7.93
C GLU A 39 -9.51 11.79 7.97
N ALA A 40 -9.86 10.59 7.50
CA ALA A 40 -8.91 9.48 7.41
C ALA A 40 -7.75 9.78 6.45
N LEU A 41 -8.04 10.34 5.27
CA LEU A 41 -7.02 10.72 4.30
C LEU A 41 -6.13 11.84 4.83
N ASP A 42 -6.70 12.85 5.50
CA ASP A 42 -5.97 13.97 6.10
C ASP A 42 -5.03 13.50 7.22
N LEU A 43 -5.46 12.52 8.03
CA LEU A 43 -4.60 11.90 9.05
C LEU A 43 -3.40 11.18 8.41
N LEU A 44 -3.61 10.48 7.29
CA LEU A 44 -2.57 9.62 6.71
C LEU A 44 -1.59 10.36 5.78
N LYS A 45 -2.06 11.44 5.15
CA LYS A 45 -1.33 12.18 4.10
C LYS A 45 0.00 12.82 4.51
N PRO A 46 0.27 13.20 5.78
CA PRO A 46 1.58 13.73 6.15
C PRO A 46 2.70 12.69 6.02
N TRP A 47 2.39 11.40 6.20
CA TRP A 47 3.39 10.34 6.36
C TRP A 47 3.33 9.23 5.31
N TRP A 48 2.38 9.27 4.37
CA TRP A 48 2.15 8.17 3.42
C TRP A 48 3.34 7.84 2.50
N LYS A 49 4.33 8.74 2.36
CA LYS A 49 5.56 8.48 1.63
C LYS A 49 6.73 8.03 2.51
N ASP A 50 6.60 8.11 3.82
CA ASP A 50 7.72 7.90 4.75
C ASP A 50 7.44 6.83 5.80
N SER A 51 6.22 6.30 5.86
CA SER A 51 5.82 5.22 6.78
C SER A 51 5.00 4.16 6.04
N MET A 52 5.33 2.88 6.26
CA MET A 52 4.70 1.75 5.55
C MET A 52 3.20 1.63 5.82
N TYR A 53 2.76 1.87 7.07
CA TYR A 53 1.34 1.79 7.44
C TYR A 53 0.54 2.97 6.91
N HIS A 54 1.12 4.17 6.90
CA HIS A 54 0.51 5.33 6.27
C HIS A 54 0.38 5.17 4.76
N ALA A 55 1.41 4.62 4.12
CA ALA A 55 1.41 4.31 2.70
C ALA A 55 0.28 3.32 2.36
N LEU A 56 0.21 2.21 3.11
CA LEU A 56 -0.82 1.18 2.94
C LEU A 56 -2.22 1.73 3.21
N GLY A 57 -2.43 2.42 4.34
CA GLY A 57 -3.74 2.98 4.69
C GLY A 57 -4.23 3.97 3.65
N TYR A 58 -3.36 4.89 3.21
CA TYR A 58 -3.69 5.92 2.25
C TYR A 58 -4.03 5.30 0.89
N SER A 59 -3.23 4.33 0.41
CA SER A 59 -3.53 3.61 -0.83
C SER A 59 -4.83 2.82 -0.75
N SER A 60 -5.10 2.15 0.38
CA SER A 60 -6.30 1.33 0.60
C SER A 60 -7.58 2.17 0.48
N ILE A 61 -7.58 3.37 1.06
CA ILE A 61 -8.75 4.26 0.99
C ILE A 61 -8.99 4.73 -0.45
N LEU A 62 -7.94 5.12 -1.18
CA LEU A 62 -8.09 5.51 -2.59
C LEU A 62 -8.53 4.34 -3.47
N VAL A 63 -8.06 3.12 -3.19
CA VAL A 63 -8.54 1.90 -3.87
C VAL A 63 -10.02 1.69 -3.62
N MET A 64 -10.49 1.87 -2.38
CA MET A 64 -11.90 1.79 -2.04
C MET A 64 -12.71 2.84 -2.80
N GLN A 65 -12.25 4.10 -2.86
CA GLN A 65 -12.90 5.15 -3.66
C GLN A 65 -12.98 4.78 -5.13
N ALA A 66 -11.87 4.34 -5.73
CA ALA A 66 -11.83 3.92 -7.13
C ALA A 66 -12.76 2.71 -7.42
N ALA A 67 -12.88 1.77 -6.46
CA ALA A 67 -13.75 0.61 -6.58
C ALA A 67 -15.24 0.96 -6.37
N MET A 68 -15.56 2.06 -5.68
CA MET A 68 -16.93 2.53 -5.50
C MET A 68 -17.41 3.40 -6.67
N THR A 69 -16.54 4.25 -7.21
CA THR A 69 -16.89 5.17 -8.30
C THR A 69 -16.76 4.53 -9.67
N PHE A 70 -15.85 3.56 -9.82
CA PHE A 70 -15.41 3.01 -11.11
C PHE A 70 -14.95 4.09 -12.11
N GLU A 71 -14.63 5.31 -11.63
CA GLU A 71 -14.16 6.39 -12.49
C GLU A 71 -12.71 6.14 -12.89
N HIS A 72 -12.41 6.26 -14.19
CA HIS A 72 -11.07 6.03 -14.70
C HIS A 72 -10.01 6.89 -14.01
N ARG A 73 -10.34 8.16 -13.68
CA ARG A 73 -9.45 9.07 -12.96
C ARG A 73 -9.10 8.54 -11.58
N ASP A 74 -10.08 8.04 -10.84
CA ASP A 74 -9.88 7.54 -9.49
C ASP A 74 -9.07 6.24 -9.51
N ILE A 75 -9.35 5.36 -10.49
CA ILE A 75 -8.55 4.14 -10.75
C ILE A 75 -7.08 4.49 -11.05
N GLN A 76 -6.80 5.47 -11.91
CA GLN A 76 -5.41 5.87 -12.19
C GLN A 76 -4.73 6.46 -10.97
N THR A 77 -5.45 7.29 -10.20
CA THR A 77 -4.93 7.91 -8.99
C THR A 77 -4.56 6.85 -7.95
N ALA A 78 -5.47 5.92 -7.66
CA ALA A 78 -5.22 4.81 -6.74
C ALA A 78 -4.07 3.92 -7.22
N MET A 79 -4.01 3.59 -8.52
CA MET A 79 -2.92 2.80 -9.11
C MET A 79 -1.54 3.48 -8.96
N ALA A 80 -1.47 4.81 -9.13
CA ALA A 80 -0.25 5.57 -8.93
C ALA A 80 0.18 5.54 -7.45
N VAL A 81 -0.76 5.75 -6.53
CA VAL A 81 -0.48 5.73 -5.08
C VAL A 81 -0.07 4.33 -4.61
N ILE A 82 -0.69 3.25 -5.10
CA ILE A 82 -0.26 1.88 -4.77
C ILE A 82 1.20 1.64 -5.20
N LYS A 83 1.62 2.14 -6.38
CA LYS A 83 3.02 1.99 -6.83
C LYS A 83 4.00 2.73 -5.90
N GLU A 84 3.63 3.93 -5.46
CA GLU A 84 4.40 4.69 -4.47
C GLU A 84 4.44 3.99 -3.10
N ALA A 85 3.33 3.39 -2.68
CA ALA A 85 3.25 2.60 -1.45
C ALA A 85 4.15 1.36 -1.51
N LEU A 86 4.19 0.66 -2.64
CA LEU A 86 5.12 -0.45 -2.88
C LEU A 86 6.58 0.01 -2.77
N THR A 87 6.93 1.16 -3.37
CA THR A 87 8.27 1.77 -3.24
C THR A 87 8.60 2.11 -1.79
N THR A 88 7.63 2.62 -1.04
CA THR A 88 7.80 2.92 0.39
C THR A 88 8.06 1.66 1.19
N CYS A 89 7.22 0.63 1.09
CA CYS A 89 7.43 -0.64 1.78
C CYS A 89 8.77 -1.30 1.38
N GLN A 90 9.14 -1.24 0.09
CA GLN A 90 10.40 -1.80 -0.41
C GLN A 90 11.64 -1.14 0.21
N ARG A 91 11.58 0.15 0.55
CA ARG A 91 12.68 0.83 1.26
C ARG A 91 12.88 0.22 2.65
N PHE A 92 11.82 -0.04 3.39
CA PHE A 92 11.92 -0.69 4.71
C PHE A 92 12.40 -2.15 4.61
N ARG A 93 12.06 -2.86 3.53
CA ARG A 93 12.58 -4.22 3.25
C ARG A 93 14.07 -4.27 2.91
N LYS A 94 14.63 -3.24 2.24
CA LYS A 94 16.02 -3.24 1.75
C LYS A 94 16.99 -2.46 2.62
N ARG A 95 16.50 -1.48 3.38
CA ARG A 95 17.34 -0.53 4.12
C ARG A 95 18.17 -1.19 5.22
N ASN A 96 17.75 -2.33 5.76
CA ASN A 96 18.43 -2.95 6.89
C ASN A 96 19.44 -4.04 6.43
N SER A 97 19.17 -4.75 5.33
CA SER A 97 20.09 -5.75 4.76
C SER A 97 21.48 -5.20 4.34
N VAL A 98 21.57 -3.95 3.86
CA VAL A 98 22.88 -3.35 3.46
C VAL A 98 23.69 -2.87 4.68
N VAL A 99 23.04 -2.56 5.80
CA VAL A 99 23.68 -2.09 7.04
C VAL A 99 24.20 -3.27 7.88
N GLU A 100 23.63 -4.47 7.72
CA GLU A 100 24.08 -5.69 8.39
C GLU A 100 25.51 -6.13 8.02
N SER A 101 25.96 -5.88 6.78
CA SER A 101 27.32 -6.28 6.35
C SER A 101 28.46 -5.59 7.11
N ILE A 102 28.19 -4.51 7.86
CA ILE A 102 29.20 -3.72 8.57
C ILE A 102 29.04 -3.69 10.10
N SER A 103 27.96 -4.26 10.67
CA SER A 103 27.60 -4.06 12.09
C SER A 103 27.46 -5.34 12.93
N SER A 104 27.90 -6.49 12.44
CA SER A 104 27.68 -7.82 13.06
C SER A 104 28.32 -8.06 14.45
N LEU A 105 28.88 -7.04 15.11
CA LEU A 105 29.60 -7.19 16.38
C LEU A 105 29.06 -6.41 17.58
N VAL A 106 28.01 -5.57 17.47
CA VAL A 106 27.71 -4.64 18.58
C VAL A 106 26.33 -4.75 19.23
N THR A 107 25.23 -5.25 18.63
CA THR A 107 23.94 -5.14 19.37
C THR A 107 22.86 -6.14 18.95
N LYS A 108 22.58 -7.13 19.81
CA LYS A 108 21.51 -8.13 19.62
C LYS A 108 20.10 -7.51 19.63
N GLN A 109 19.89 -6.46 20.43
CA GLN A 109 18.57 -5.83 20.61
C GLN A 109 18.15 -4.91 19.46
N SER A 110 19.10 -4.27 18.77
CA SER A 110 18.80 -3.52 17.55
C SER A 110 18.36 -4.44 16.41
N ASN A 111 18.89 -5.66 16.38
CA ASN A 111 18.55 -6.63 15.33
C ASN A 111 17.09 -7.08 15.40
N ASP A 112 16.55 -7.28 16.62
CA ASP A 112 15.17 -7.73 16.80
C ASP A 112 14.13 -6.69 16.34
N HIS A 113 14.34 -5.39 16.64
CA HIS A 113 13.45 -4.32 16.17
C HIS A 113 13.55 -4.09 14.65
N LEU A 114 14.75 -4.20 14.08
CA LEU A 114 14.93 -4.09 12.62
C LEU A 114 14.20 -5.22 11.89
N ARG A 115 14.23 -6.44 12.44
CA ARG A 115 13.52 -7.59 11.91
C ARG A 115 12.00 -7.45 12.04
N GLU A 116 11.50 -6.82 13.10
CA GLU A 116 10.08 -6.50 13.25
C GLU A 116 9.61 -5.54 12.14
N GLU A 117 10.30 -4.40 11.95
CA GLU A 117 9.96 -3.44 10.88
C GLU A 117 9.98 -4.09 9.49
N GLU A 118 10.94 -4.97 9.20
CA GLU A 118 11.02 -5.70 7.93
C GLU A 118 9.82 -6.63 7.72
N MET A 119 9.41 -7.39 8.74
CA MET A 119 8.24 -8.28 8.64
C MET A 119 6.96 -7.50 8.35
N HIS A 120 6.77 -6.37 9.03
CA HIS A 120 5.63 -5.48 8.76
C HIS A 120 5.70 -4.90 7.35
N ALA A 121 6.90 -4.55 6.86
CA ALA A 121 7.08 -4.04 5.51
C ALA A 121 6.79 -5.11 4.44
N GLU A 122 7.15 -6.37 4.67
CA GLU A 122 6.79 -7.50 3.81
C GLU A 122 5.27 -7.68 3.71
N ILE A 123 4.56 -7.65 4.85
CA ILE A 123 3.10 -7.77 4.89
C ILE A 123 2.44 -6.60 4.17
N CYS A 124 2.85 -5.36 4.46
CA CYS A 124 2.31 -4.17 3.79
C CYS A 124 2.56 -4.19 2.28
N TYR A 125 3.74 -4.67 1.86
CA TYR A 125 4.08 -4.84 0.45
C TYR A 125 3.18 -5.89 -0.23
N ALA A 126 2.95 -7.03 0.42
CA ALA A 126 2.07 -8.07 -0.09
C ALA A 126 0.62 -7.59 -0.25
N GLU A 127 0.10 -6.85 0.72
CA GLU A 127 -1.24 -6.26 0.66
C GLU A 127 -1.36 -5.22 -0.47
N CYS A 128 -0.35 -4.35 -0.63
CA CYS A 128 -0.30 -3.41 -1.76
C CYS A 128 -0.31 -4.14 -3.12
N LEU A 129 0.36 -5.29 -3.24
CA LEU A 129 0.32 -6.11 -4.45
C LEU A 129 -1.08 -6.69 -4.69
N LEU A 130 -1.75 -7.17 -3.64
CA LEU A 130 -3.12 -7.65 -3.73
C LEU A 130 -4.07 -6.54 -4.20
N GLN A 131 -3.97 -5.35 -3.61
CA GLN A 131 -4.75 -4.17 -4.03
C GLN A 131 -4.48 -3.79 -5.48
N LYS A 132 -3.20 -3.81 -5.90
CA LYS A 132 -2.81 -3.56 -7.29
C LYS A 132 -3.43 -4.56 -8.24
N ALA A 133 -3.40 -5.85 -7.91
CA ALA A 133 -3.97 -6.92 -8.72
C ALA A 133 -5.50 -6.72 -8.86
N THR A 134 -6.20 -6.52 -7.74
CA THR A 134 -7.63 -6.24 -7.71
C THR A 134 -7.98 -5.02 -8.56
N LEU A 135 -7.28 -3.90 -8.39
CA LEU A 135 -7.54 -2.68 -9.14
C LEU A 135 -7.20 -2.82 -10.63
N THR A 136 -6.24 -3.66 -10.99
CA THR A 136 -5.95 -4.01 -12.39
C THR A 136 -7.16 -4.71 -13.04
N PHE A 137 -7.80 -5.65 -12.34
CA PHE A 137 -9.03 -6.28 -12.84
C PHE A 137 -10.17 -5.26 -13.01
N VAL A 138 -10.33 -4.33 -12.06
CA VAL A 138 -11.31 -3.24 -12.18
C VAL A 138 -11.01 -2.38 -13.41
N GLN A 139 -9.76 -1.98 -13.62
CA GLN A 139 -9.34 -1.17 -14.77
C GLN A 139 -9.61 -1.87 -16.11
N VAL A 140 -9.37 -3.17 -16.19
CA VAL A 140 -9.66 -3.96 -17.40
C VAL A 140 -11.16 -4.01 -17.69
N LYS A 141 -12.00 -4.12 -16.65
CA LYS A 141 -13.45 -4.18 -16.79
C LYS A 141 -14.08 -2.80 -17.07
N TYR A 142 -13.47 -1.73 -16.56
CA TYR A 142 -13.91 -0.34 -16.70
C TYR A 142 -12.81 0.52 -17.34
N PRO A 143 -12.49 0.29 -18.64
CA PRO A 143 -11.45 1.04 -19.34
C PRO A 143 -11.90 2.48 -19.63
N ASN A 144 -10.93 3.35 -19.90
CA ASN A 144 -11.22 4.73 -20.32
C ASN A 144 -12.05 4.71 -21.61
N PRO A 145 -13.25 5.32 -21.65
CA PRO A 145 -14.08 5.34 -22.85
C PRO A 145 -13.45 6.13 -24.02
N ASN A 146 -12.49 7.01 -23.73
CA ASN A 146 -11.80 7.81 -24.74
C ASN A 146 -10.53 7.14 -25.30
N LEU A 147 -10.15 5.96 -24.79
CA LEU A 147 -9.02 5.20 -25.34
C LEU A 147 -9.54 4.10 -26.29
N PRO A 148 -8.86 3.84 -27.42
CA PRO A 148 -9.20 2.71 -28.27
C PRO A 148 -9.11 1.42 -27.45
N GLN A 149 -10.22 0.70 -27.32
CA GLN A 149 -10.17 -0.64 -26.73
C GLN A 149 -9.42 -1.58 -27.67
N VAL A 150 -8.53 -2.40 -27.12
CA VAL A 150 -7.88 -3.49 -27.86
C VAL A 150 -8.97 -4.46 -28.29
N LYS A 151 -9.42 -4.35 -29.54
CA LYS A 151 -10.25 -5.40 -30.16
C LYS A 151 -9.34 -6.58 -30.42
N TYR A 152 -9.51 -7.65 -29.64
CA TYR A 152 -8.85 -8.92 -29.94
C TYR A 152 -9.22 -9.35 -31.36
N PRO A 153 -8.25 -9.56 -32.26
CA PRO A 153 -8.54 -10.08 -33.58
C PRO A 153 -9.00 -11.53 -33.42
N ASN A 154 -10.28 -11.78 -33.69
CA ASN A 154 -10.88 -13.09 -33.93
C ASN A 154 -11.08 -14.00 -32.69
N SER A 155 -12.24 -13.91 -32.06
CA SER A 155 -12.78 -14.92 -31.13
C SER A 155 -13.36 -16.12 -31.88
N ASN A 156 -12.63 -16.70 -32.83
CA ASN A 156 -12.92 -18.03 -33.38
C ASN A 156 -12.27 -19.11 -32.49
N LEU A 157 -12.50 -19.04 -31.18
CA LEU A 157 -12.23 -20.18 -30.31
C LEU A 157 -13.18 -21.31 -30.77
N PRO A 158 -12.67 -22.53 -31.03
CA PRO A 158 -13.55 -23.66 -31.29
C PRO A 158 -14.53 -23.78 -30.12
N GLN A 159 -15.82 -23.67 -30.37
CA GLN A 159 -16.78 -23.99 -29.32
C GLN A 159 -16.63 -25.48 -28.99
N VAL A 160 -16.23 -25.79 -27.76
CA VAL A 160 -16.24 -27.15 -27.24
C VAL A 160 -17.70 -27.58 -27.17
N LYS A 161 -18.15 -28.40 -28.13
CA LYS A 161 -19.45 -29.07 -28.05
C LYS A 161 -19.34 -30.16 -26.99
N TYR A 162 -19.96 -29.93 -25.84
CA TYR A 162 -20.15 -31.00 -24.85
C TYR A 162 -21.11 -32.05 -25.44
N PRO A 163 -20.80 -33.36 -25.32
CA PRO A 163 -21.73 -34.41 -25.70
C PRO A 163 -23.04 -34.22 -24.94
N ASN A 164 -24.17 -34.24 -25.66
CA ASN A 164 -25.49 -34.17 -25.05
C ASN A 164 -25.74 -35.47 -24.27
N PRO A 165 -25.86 -35.44 -22.93
CA PRO A 165 -26.05 -36.65 -22.13
C PRO A 165 -27.42 -37.31 -22.34
N ASN A 166 -28.31 -36.70 -23.13
CA ASN A 166 -29.66 -37.19 -23.40
C ASN A 166 -29.84 -37.77 -24.82
N LEU A 167 -28.77 -38.13 -25.54
CA LEU A 167 -28.95 -38.95 -26.74
C LEU A 167 -29.33 -40.38 -26.35
N PRO A 168 -30.46 -40.93 -26.85
CA PRO A 168 -30.72 -42.36 -26.72
C PRO A 168 -29.63 -43.16 -27.44
N GLN A 169 -29.17 -44.24 -26.82
CA GLN A 169 -28.23 -45.21 -27.39
C GLN A 169 -28.86 -45.96 -28.57
#